data_AF-A0A4R4BLP7-F1
#
_entry.id   AF-A0A4R4BLP7-F1
#
_cell.length_a   1.000
_cell.length_b   1.000
_cell.length_c   1.000
_cell.angle_alpha   90.00
_cell.angle_beta   90.00
_cell.angle_gamma   90.00
#
_symmetry.space_group_name_H-M   'P 1'
#
loop_
_entity.id
_entity.type
_entity.pdbx_description
1 polymer ?
#
loop_
_entity_poly.entity_id
_entity_poly.type
_entity_poly.pdbx_seq_one_letter_code
_entity_poly.pdbx_strand_id
1 'polypeptide(L)'
;VHYALLWHYFANYKKEENAFRSDTEKWFSITWKQMENIWLVPDELKQNEKLQRELFHYITGPQMGLDTRRGYPYTWLINHLGDTRKQVSPRSFLTAVLHASKQPKKSDYPYPIHYEAIKKGVQEASKIRVTEIEEDYPWVRELLKPLKELSVPCLITEIEKIWNREGILKKWEEKIVNKEKPDNTLKLPPQHLSEGAMGVLQDLKNLGLVEFLPQARVNIPDVYRVGYGMKRRGGVKPAAKN
;
A
#
# COMPACT_ATOMS: atom_id res chain seq x y z
N VAL A 1 3.35 -14.29 -3.08
CA VAL A 1 3.67 -12.86 -2.85
C VAL A 1 5.09 -12.77 -2.28
N HIS A 2 5.95 -11.91 -2.82
CA HIS A 2 7.38 -11.84 -2.50
C HIS A 2 7.66 -11.10 -1.17
N TYR A 3 7.27 -11.68 -0.02
CA TYR A 3 7.69 -11.18 1.31
C TYR A 3 9.03 -11.76 1.78
N ALA A 4 9.58 -12.70 1.03
CA ALA A 4 10.88 -13.33 1.29
C ALA A 4 12.01 -12.31 1.51
N LEU A 5 11.91 -11.14 0.89
CA LEU A 5 12.92 -10.10 1.03
C LEU A 5 13.01 -9.55 2.47
N LEU A 6 11.89 -9.48 3.22
CA LEU A 6 11.93 -9.11 4.64
C LEU A 6 12.76 -10.11 5.44
N TRP A 7 12.51 -11.40 5.22
CA TRP A 7 13.21 -12.48 5.91
C TRP A 7 14.68 -12.53 5.53
N HIS A 8 15.00 -12.22 4.28
CA HIS A 8 16.38 -12.05 3.83
C HIS A 8 17.09 -10.94 4.63
N TYR A 9 16.47 -9.77 4.80
CA TYR A 9 17.05 -8.67 5.58
C TYR A 9 17.27 -9.06 7.06
N PHE A 10 16.30 -9.71 7.69
CA PHE A 10 16.44 -10.14 9.09
C PHE A 10 17.52 -11.20 9.27
N ALA A 11 17.52 -12.23 8.40
CA ALA A 11 18.51 -13.30 8.44
C ALA A 11 19.92 -12.82 8.10
N ASN A 12 20.09 -11.73 7.36
CA ASN A 12 21.40 -11.20 6.98
C ASN A 12 21.81 -9.95 7.77
N TYR A 13 21.08 -9.60 8.83
CA TYR A 13 21.50 -8.52 9.72
C TYR A 13 22.86 -8.86 10.37
N LYS A 14 23.84 -7.97 10.18
CA LYS A 14 25.23 -8.15 10.58
C LYS A 14 25.40 -7.93 12.10
N LYS A 15 25.16 -9.01 12.85
CA LYS A 15 25.49 -9.14 14.26
C LYS A 15 26.08 -10.54 14.46
N GLU A 16 27.08 -10.66 15.33
CA GLU A 16 27.77 -11.94 15.62
C GLU A 16 26.76 -13.04 15.96
N GLU A 17 25.80 -12.72 16.82
CA GLU A 17 24.62 -13.55 17.08
C GLU A 17 23.37 -12.91 16.45
N ASN A 18 22.77 -13.60 15.49
CA ASN A 18 21.52 -13.19 14.87
C ASN A 18 20.34 -13.92 15.53
N ALA A 19 19.72 -13.24 16.49
CA ALA A 19 18.58 -13.76 17.24
C ALA A 19 17.42 -14.22 16.34
N PHE A 20 17.20 -13.58 15.19
CA PHE A 20 16.14 -13.99 14.26
C PHE A 20 16.41 -15.39 13.68
N ARG A 21 17.64 -15.69 13.25
CA ARG A 21 17.98 -17.04 12.78
C ARG A 21 17.84 -18.07 13.90
N SER A 22 18.42 -17.80 15.07
CA SER A 22 18.38 -18.72 16.21
C SER A 22 16.95 -19.00 16.71
N ASP A 23 16.11 -17.97 16.81
CA ASP A 23 14.72 -18.13 17.23
C ASP A 23 13.89 -18.90 16.19
N THR A 24 14.12 -18.65 14.90
CA THR A 24 13.37 -19.31 13.83
C THR A 24 13.77 -20.77 13.65
N GLU A 25 15.03 -21.13 13.88
CA GLU A 25 15.48 -22.52 13.98
C GLU A 25 14.80 -23.24 15.15
N LYS A 26 14.80 -22.61 16.33
CA LYS A 26 14.30 -23.22 17.56
C LYS A 26 12.78 -23.38 17.59
N TRP A 27 12.04 -22.33 17.24
CA TRP A 27 10.59 -22.26 17.47
C TRP A 27 9.76 -22.57 16.23
N PHE A 28 10.35 -22.47 15.04
CA PHE A 28 9.65 -22.65 13.77
C PHE A 28 10.26 -23.76 12.90
N SER A 29 11.29 -24.46 13.41
CA SER A 29 11.99 -25.54 12.70
C SER A 29 12.54 -25.13 11.33
N ILE A 30 12.91 -23.85 11.18
CA ILE A 30 13.44 -23.31 9.92
C ILE A 30 14.94 -23.61 9.84
N THR A 31 15.36 -24.34 8.82
CA THR A 31 16.80 -24.61 8.57
C THR A 31 17.41 -23.56 7.65
N TRP A 32 18.34 -22.75 8.16
CA TRP A 32 19.07 -21.77 7.36
C TRP A 32 20.31 -22.39 6.70
N LYS A 33 20.57 -22.01 5.45
CA LYS A 33 21.81 -22.37 4.73
C LYS A 33 22.59 -21.11 4.40
N GLN A 34 23.90 -21.18 4.53
CA GLN A 34 24.81 -20.09 4.17
C GLN A 34 25.52 -20.40 2.85
N MET A 35 25.59 -19.42 1.96
CA MET A 35 26.34 -19.47 0.70
C MET A 35 27.04 -18.13 0.51
N GLU A 36 28.35 -18.14 0.30
CA GLU A 36 29.16 -16.91 0.09
C GLU A 36 28.93 -15.84 1.18
N ASN A 37 28.89 -16.26 2.44
CA ASN A 37 28.58 -15.42 3.62
C ASN A 37 27.15 -14.84 3.68
N ILE A 38 26.26 -15.23 2.78
CA ILE A 38 24.85 -14.82 2.75
C ILE A 38 23.99 -15.97 3.24
N TRP A 39 23.07 -15.67 4.16
CA TRP A 39 22.04 -16.59 4.62
C TRP A 39 20.87 -16.61 3.65
N LEU A 40 20.63 -17.78 3.06
CA LEU A 40 19.58 -17.99 2.07
C LEU A 40 18.23 -18.19 2.76
N VAL A 41 17.21 -17.49 2.28
CA VAL A 41 15.83 -17.71 2.75
C VAL A 41 15.38 -19.10 2.30
N PRO A 42 14.94 -19.99 3.22
CA PRO A 42 14.46 -21.32 2.86
C PRO A 42 13.20 -21.25 1.99
N ASP A 43 13.02 -22.21 1.09
CA ASP A 43 11.89 -22.21 0.15
C ASP A 43 10.54 -22.30 0.85
N GLU A 44 10.48 -23.03 1.96
CA GLU A 44 9.30 -23.07 2.82
C GLU A 44 8.90 -21.67 3.27
N LEU A 45 9.84 -20.86 3.74
CA LEU A 45 9.56 -19.49 4.17
C LEU A 45 9.25 -18.55 2.99
N LYS A 46 9.59 -18.90 1.75
CA LYS A 46 9.20 -18.14 0.54
C LYS A 46 7.77 -18.43 0.10
N GLN A 47 7.31 -19.68 0.25
CA GLN A 47 6.07 -20.16 -0.37
C GLN A 47 4.93 -20.39 0.64
N ASN A 48 5.24 -20.69 1.90
CA ASN A 48 4.26 -21.00 2.93
C ASN A 48 3.72 -19.73 3.61
N GLU A 49 2.58 -19.23 3.15
CA GLU A 49 1.94 -18.04 3.72
C GLU A 49 1.55 -18.22 5.20
N LYS A 50 1.16 -19.42 5.61
CA LYS A 50 0.82 -19.71 7.01
C LYS A 50 2.05 -19.49 7.90
N LEU A 51 3.20 -20.04 7.51
CA LEU A 51 4.46 -19.86 8.22
C LEU A 51 4.88 -18.38 8.23
N GLN A 52 4.81 -17.69 7.09
CA GLN A 52 5.11 -16.25 7.02
C GLN A 52 4.25 -15.42 7.97
N ARG A 53 2.96 -15.74 8.06
CA ARG A 53 2.02 -15.09 8.99
C ARG A 53 2.40 -15.35 10.44
N GLU A 54 2.70 -16.59 10.80
CA GLU A 54 3.08 -16.98 12.16
C GLU A 54 4.38 -16.29 12.60
N LEU A 55 5.42 -16.27 11.75
CA LEU A 55 6.65 -15.51 12.02
C LEU A 55 6.39 -14.01 12.14
N PHE A 56 5.53 -13.46 11.27
CA PHE A 56 5.22 -12.04 11.35
C PHE A 56 4.53 -11.70 12.67
N HIS A 57 3.64 -12.56 13.18
CA HIS A 57 2.97 -12.41 14.47
C HIS A 57 3.90 -12.64 15.66
N TYR A 58 4.95 -13.44 15.52
CA TYR A 58 6.00 -13.53 16.54
C TYR A 58 6.70 -12.18 16.78
N ILE A 59 6.78 -11.34 15.73
CA ILE A 59 7.43 -10.02 15.80
C ILE A 59 6.44 -8.90 16.16
N THR A 60 5.19 -9.03 15.72
CA THR A 60 4.19 -7.95 15.78
C THR A 60 3.09 -8.18 16.81
N GLY A 61 3.01 -9.39 17.37
CA GLY A 61 1.87 -9.86 18.14
C GLY A 61 0.73 -10.40 17.27
N PRO A 62 -0.30 -10.96 17.91
CA PRO A 62 -1.36 -11.67 17.21
C PRO A 62 -2.48 -10.76 16.69
N GLN A 63 -2.57 -9.50 17.13
CA GLN A 63 -3.77 -8.69 16.86
C GLN A 63 -3.49 -7.22 16.58
N MET A 64 -4.31 -6.63 15.72
CA MET A 64 -4.29 -5.20 15.41
C MET A 64 -5.14 -4.40 16.38
N GLY A 65 -4.62 -4.03 17.54
CA GLY A 65 -5.38 -3.28 18.55
C GLY A 65 -5.56 -4.05 19.83
N LEU A 66 -6.58 -3.67 20.60
CA LEU A 66 -6.88 -4.29 21.90
C LEU A 66 -7.62 -5.63 21.76
N ASP A 67 -8.25 -5.87 20.61
CA ASP A 67 -9.01 -7.10 20.34
C ASP A 67 -8.87 -7.55 18.88
N THR A 68 -9.32 -8.78 18.61
CA THR A 68 -9.18 -9.48 17.33
C THR A 68 -10.12 -8.96 16.24
N ARG A 69 -11.12 -8.13 16.55
CA ARG A 69 -12.12 -7.63 15.56
C ARG A 69 -11.49 -6.72 14.52
N ARG A 70 -10.32 -6.17 14.83
CA ARG A 70 -9.54 -5.29 13.95
C ARG A 70 -8.56 -6.05 13.05
N GLY A 71 -8.51 -7.38 13.17
CA GLY A 71 -7.74 -8.27 12.31
C GLY A 71 -6.33 -8.57 12.81
N TYR A 72 -5.59 -9.30 11.99
CA TYR A 72 -4.26 -9.82 12.30
C TYR A 72 -3.19 -8.98 11.59
N PRO A 73 -2.04 -8.66 12.23
CA PRO A 73 -1.05 -7.74 11.68
C PRO A 73 -0.60 -8.03 10.24
N TYR A 74 -0.22 -9.28 9.95
CA TYR A 74 0.17 -9.70 8.61
C TYR A 74 -0.90 -9.41 7.54
N THR A 75 -2.10 -9.99 7.71
CA THR A 75 -3.21 -9.80 6.75
C THR A 75 -3.67 -8.35 6.69
N TRP A 76 -3.69 -7.65 7.83
CA TRP A 76 -4.06 -6.24 7.90
C TRP A 76 -3.09 -5.39 7.08
N LEU A 77 -1.79 -5.59 7.24
CA LEU A 77 -0.75 -4.86 6.51
C LEU A 77 -0.90 -5.06 4.99
N ILE A 78 -1.06 -6.30 4.55
CA ILE A 78 -1.25 -6.65 3.14
C ILE A 78 -2.49 -5.96 2.57
N ASN A 79 -3.62 -6.04 3.28
CA ASN A 79 -4.88 -5.44 2.83
C ASN A 79 -4.82 -3.91 2.69
N HIS A 80 -4.02 -3.22 3.51
CA HIS A 80 -3.92 -1.76 3.48
C HIS A 80 -2.85 -1.24 2.52
N LEU A 81 -1.89 -2.09 2.13
CA LEU A 81 -0.88 -1.76 1.12
C LEU A 81 -1.26 -2.19 -0.29
N GLY A 82 -2.29 -3.04 -0.42
CA GLY A 82 -2.76 -3.55 -1.70
C GLY A 82 -3.45 -2.47 -2.53
N ASP A 83 -3.20 -2.48 -3.84
CA ASP A 83 -3.99 -1.75 -4.82
C ASP A 83 -5.30 -2.49 -5.17
N THR A 84 -6.06 -2.00 -6.15
CA THR A 84 -7.34 -2.64 -6.54
C THR A 84 -7.16 -4.00 -7.21
N ARG A 85 -5.93 -4.35 -7.62
CA ARG A 85 -5.55 -5.69 -8.12
C ARG A 85 -5.09 -6.60 -6.98
N LYS A 86 -5.21 -6.16 -5.72
CA LYS A 86 -4.73 -6.84 -4.51
C LYS A 86 -3.21 -7.07 -4.54
N GLN A 87 -2.47 -6.24 -5.27
CA GLN A 87 -1.02 -6.32 -5.38
C GLN A 87 -0.37 -5.36 -4.40
N VAL A 88 0.63 -5.87 -3.67
CA VAL A 88 1.47 -5.09 -2.76
C VAL A 88 2.85 -5.01 -3.36
N SER A 89 3.40 -3.81 -3.54
CA SER A 89 4.79 -3.67 -3.98
C SER A 89 5.75 -4.11 -2.86
N PRO A 90 6.84 -4.84 -3.16
CA PRO A 90 7.83 -5.22 -2.16
C PRO A 90 8.38 -4.02 -1.38
N ARG A 91 8.54 -2.89 -2.08
CA ARG A 91 9.00 -1.61 -1.50
C ARG A 91 8.01 -1.05 -0.48
N SER A 92 6.72 -0.98 -0.79
CA SER A 92 5.71 -0.50 0.16
C SER A 92 5.66 -1.37 1.42
N PHE A 93 5.75 -2.70 1.25
CA PHE A 93 5.76 -3.63 2.38
C PHE A 93 6.98 -3.41 3.29
N LEU A 94 8.19 -3.39 2.71
CA LEU A 94 9.42 -3.19 3.47
C LEU A 94 9.49 -1.82 4.12
N THR A 95 9.07 -0.76 3.41
CA THR A 95 8.99 0.59 3.94
C THR A 95 8.06 0.63 5.16
N ALA A 96 6.90 -0.01 5.09
CA ALA A 96 5.96 -0.04 6.20
C ALA A 96 6.57 -0.73 7.43
N VAL A 97 7.21 -1.90 7.25
CA VAL A 97 7.84 -2.64 8.35
C VAL A 97 9.06 -1.90 8.91
N LEU A 98 9.90 -1.30 8.05
CA LEU A 98 11.05 -0.50 8.44
C LEU A 98 10.64 0.73 9.24
N HIS A 99 9.61 1.44 8.80
CA HIS A 99 9.13 2.61 9.53
C HIS A 99 8.46 2.21 10.85
N ALA A 100 7.78 1.06 10.89
CA ALA A 100 7.21 0.51 12.11
C ALA A 100 8.31 0.09 13.12
N SER A 101 9.39 -0.54 12.67
CA SER A 101 10.48 -0.98 13.55
C SER A 101 11.28 0.18 14.15
N LYS A 102 11.24 1.37 13.53
CA LYS A 102 11.84 2.61 14.04
C LYS A 102 10.98 3.33 15.07
N GLN A 103 9.73 2.91 15.29
CA GLN A 103 8.89 3.55 16.30
C GLN A 103 9.36 3.17 17.70
N PRO A 104 9.21 4.06 18.70
CA PRO A 104 9.53 3.75 20.09
C PRO A 104 8.78 2.49 20.55
N LYS A 105 9.51 1.57 21.18
CA LYS A 105 8.90 0.39 21.82
C LYS A 105 7.98 0.86 22.94
N LYS A 106 6.79 0.27 23.03
CA LYS A 106 5.91 0.46 24.18
C LYS A 106 6.29 -0.54 25.28
N SER A 107 6.56 -0.04 26.48
CA SER A 107 7.10 -0.83 27.60
C SER A 107 6.17 -1.96 28.05
N ASP A 108 4.87 -1.78 27.89
CA ASP A 108 3.80 -2.72 28.23
C ASP A 108 3.48 -3.71 27.09
N TYR A 109 4.15 -3.61 25.94
CA TYR A 109 3.90 -4.49 24.81
C TYR A 109 4.98 -5.58 24.69
N PRO A 110 4.59 -6.87 24.73
CA PRO A 110 5.55 -7.97 24.79
C PRO A 110 6.29 -8.21 23.47
N TYR A 111 5.79 -7.69 22.35
CA TYR A 111 6.37 -7.91 21.03
C TYR A 111 7.25 -6.74 20.56
N PRO A 112 8.25 -6.99 19.69
CA PRO A 112 9.12 -5.95 19.14
C PRO A 112 8.39 -4.79 18.44
N ILE A 113 7.36 -5.09 17.64
CA ILE A 113 6.65 -4.08 16.84
C ILE A 113 5.20 -3.97 17.29
N HIS A 114 4.82 -2.79 17.82
CA HIS A 114 3.45 -2.52 18.26
C HIS A 114 2.50 -2.30 17.07
N TYR A 115 1.22 -2.71 17.18
CA TYR A 115 0.23 -2.55 16.10
C TYR A 115 0.02 -1.10 15.63
N GLU A 116 0.20 -0.11 16.51
CA GLU A 116 0.17 1.32 16.10
C GLU A 116 1.37 1.72 15.25
N ALA A 117 2.53 1.09 15.47
CA ALA A 117 3.70 1.31 14.64
C ALA A 117 3.46 0.81 13.22
N ILE A 118 2.75 -0.33 13.07
CA ILE A 118 2.33 -0.87 11.77
C ILE A 118 1.41 0.12 11.04
N LYS A 119 0.45 0.74 11.74
CA LYS A 119 -0.42 1.77 11.17
C LYS A 119 0.38 2.97 10.65
N LYS A 120 1.34 3.47 11.44
CA LYS A 120 2.25 4.54 11.02
C LYS A 120 3.12 4.11 9.83
N GLY A 121 3.57 2.86 9.82
CA GLY A 121 4.29 2.27 8.69
C GLY A 121 3.50 2.29 7.39
N VAL A 122 2.23 1.88 7.44
CA VAL A 122 1.32 1.98 6.28
C VAL A 122 1.17 3.42 5.81
N GLN A 123 0.97 4.37 6.72
CA GLN A 123 0.87 5.78 6.35
C GLN A 123 2.11 6.27 5.61
N GLU A 124 3.30 5.85 6.04
CA GLU A 124 4.55 6.23 5.38
C GLU A 124 4.73 5.54 4.02
N ALA A 125 4.45 4.24 3.94
CA ALA A 125 4.48 3.50 2.69
C ALA A 125 3.49 4.05 1.65
N SER A 126 2.30 4.49 2.09
CA SER A 126 1.31 5.15 1.24
C SER A 126 1.84 6.45 0.63
N LYS A 127 2.56 7.28 1.38
CA LYS A 127 3.16 8.52 0.84
C LYS A 127 4.15 8.21 -0.27
N ILE A 128 5.06 7.26 -0.03
CA ILE A 128 6.06 6.83 -1.02
C ILE A 128 5.38 6.25 -2.25
N ARG A 129 4.37 5.40 -2.08
CA ARG A 129 3.64 4.78 -3.19
C ARG A 129 2.91 5.80 -4.05
N VAL A 130 2.38 6.86 -3.45
CA VAL A 130 1.80 7.98 -4.20
C VAL A 130 2.89 8.68 -5.01
N THR A 131 4.04 9.02 -4.43
CA THR A 131 5.16 9.63 -5.16
C THR A 131 5.61 8.77 -6.36
N GLU A 132 5.76 7.46 -6.18
CA GLU A 132 6.11 6.53 -7.27
C GLU A 132 5.10 6.57 -8.43
N ILE A 133 3.80 6.60 -8.12
CA ILE A 133 2.77 6.72 -9.16
C ILE A 133 2.81 8.10 -9.82
N GLU A 134 3.06 9.18 -9.08
CA GLU A 134 3.15 10.53 -9.63
C GLU A 134 4.38 10.69 -10.54
N GLU A 135 5.48 10.00 -10.25
CA GLU A 135 6.66 9.95 -11.12
C GLU A 135 6.33 9.29 -12.46
N ASP A 136 5.50 8.23 -12.47
CA ASP A 136 5.08 7.50 -13.68
C ASP A 136 3.88 8.08 -14.41
N TYR A 137 3.01 8.77 -13.69
CA TYR A 137 1.78 9.33 -14.22
C TYR A 137 1.53 10.68 -13.54
N PRO A 138 2.23 11.76 -13.95
CA PRO A 138 2.14 13.07 -13.30
C PRO A 138 0.72 13.64 -13.24
N TRP A 139 -0.12 13.30 -14.23
CA TRP A 139 -1.53 13.67 -14.28
C TRP A 139 -2.36 13.09 -13.12
N VAL A 140 -1.95 11.96 -12.54
CA VAL A 140 -2.64 11.35 -11.39
C VAL A 140 -2.63 12.30 -10.20
N ARG A 141 -1.52 13.02 -9.97
CA ARG A 141 -1.42 14.03 -8.92
C ARG A 141 -2.47 15.12 -9.09
N GLU A 142 -2.60 15.63 -10.31
CA GLU A 142 -3.53 16.72 -10.63
C GLU A 142 -4.99 16.29 -10.42
N LEU A 143 -5.32 15.01 -10.66
CA LEU A 143 -6.66 14.45 -10.47
C LEU A 143 -6.98 14.10 -9.01
N LEU A 144 -6.04 13.49 -8.28
CA LEU A 144 -6.32 12.91 -6.95
C LEU A 144 -6.05 13.89 -5.80
N LYS A 145 -5.08 14.81 -5.93
CA LYS A 145 -4.77 15.80 -4.89
C LYS A 145 -5.98 16.70 -4.54
N PRO A 146 -6.81 17.15 -5.49
CA PRO A 146 -8.01 17.94 -5.17
C PRO A 146 -9.10 17.17 -4.41
N LEU A 147 -9.02 15.83 -4.38
CA LEU A 147 -9.96 14.97 -3.65
C LEU A 147 -9.62 14.84 -2.16
N LYS A 148 -8.63 15.59 -1.66
CA LYS A 148 -8.29 15.62 -0.22
C LYS A 148 -9.56 15.84 0.63
N GLU A 149 -9.65 15.15 1.76
CA GLU A 149 -10.81 15.11 2.66
C GLU A 149 -12.09 14.44 2.12
N LEU A 150 -12.18 14.12 0.82
CA LEU A 150 -13.31 13.36 0.27
C LEU A 150 -13.37 11.99 0.94
N SER A 151 -14.58 11.59 1.34
CA SER A 151 -14.80 10.28 1.96
C SER A 151 -15.14 9.24 0.90
N VAL A 152 -14.25 8.26 0.70
CA VAL A 152 -14.45 7.13 -0.22
C VAL A 152 -14.84 5.85 0.53
N PRO A 153 -15.63 4.95 -0.06
CA PRO A 153 -16.27 5.07 -1.38
C PRO A 153 -17.29 6.21 -1.48
N CYS A 154 -17.35 6.85 -2.65
CA CYS A 154 -18.23 7.98 -2.96
C CYS A 154 -18.93 7.76 -4.30
N LEU A 155 -19.93 8.59 -4.63
CA LEU A 155 -20.49 8.60 -5.98
C LEU A 155 -19.47 9.18 -6.98
N ILE A 156 -19.51 8.71 -8.22
CA ILE A 156 -18.71 9.26 -9.32
C ILE A 156 -18.97 10.76 -9.49
N THR A 157 -20.23 11.18 -9.34
CA THR A 157 -20.64 12.59 -9.43
C THR A 157 -20.01 13.48 -8.35
N GLU A 158 -19.63 12.93 -7.18
CA GLU A 158 -18.91 13.68 -6.14
C GLU A 158 -17.49 14.04 -6.60
N ILE A 159 -16.80 13.12 -7.28
CA ILE A 159 -15.48 13.37 -7.87
C ILE A 159 -15.58 14.35 -9.04
N GLU A 160 -16.53 14.09 -9.95
CA GLU A 160 -16.76 14.94 -11.12
C GLU A 160 -17.05 16.39 -10.73
N LYS A 161 -17.87 16.62 -9.70
CA LYS A 161 -18.16 17.97 -9.18
C LYS A 161 -16.89 18.69 -8.73
N ILE A 162 -15.96 18.00 -8.06
CA ILE A 162 -14.68 18.58 -7.65
C ILE A 162 -13.84 18.89 -8.89
N TRP A 163 -13.71 17.94 -9.82
CA TRP A 163 -12.93 18.14 -11.04
C TRP A 163 -13.45 19.28 -11.90
N ASN A 164 -14.77 19.43 -12.03
CA ASN A 164 -15.41 20.52 -12.75
C ASN A 164 -15.19 21.87 -12.06
N ARG A 165 -15.32 21.93 -10.72
CA ARG A 165 -15.08 23.17 -9.95
C ARG A 165 -13.63 23.65 -10.10
N GLU A 166 -12.67 22.72 -10.06
CA GLU A 166 -11.24 23.04 -10.18
C GLU A 166 -10.79 23.19 -11.65
N GLY A 167 -11.68 22.91 -12.62
CA GLY A 167 -11.42 22.98 -14.05
C GLY A 167 -10.33 22.02 -14.52
N ILE A 168 -10.15 20.86 -13.86
CA ILE A 168 -8.97 20.00 -14.08
C ILE A 168 -8.96 19.43 -15.50
N LEU A 169 -10.07 18.86 -15.96
CA LEU A 169 -10.13 18.22 -17.28
C LEU A 169 -9.94 19.26 -18.40
N LYS A 170 -10.58 20.42 -18.27
CA LYS A 170 -10.43 21.54 -19.22
C LYS A 170 -8.98 22.02 -19.31
N LYS A 171 -8.28 22.17 -18.18
CA LYS A 171 -6.85 22.55 -18.16
C LYS A 171 -5.99 21.51 -18.90
N TRP A 172 -6.31 20.23 -18.78
CA TRP A 172 -5.60 19.18 -19.52
C TRP A 172 -5.91 19.21 -21.02
N GLU A 173 -7.17 19.44 -21.41
CA GLU A 173 -7.56 19.61 -22.80
C GLU A 173 -6.82 20.80 -23.44
N GLU A 174 -6.77 21.94 -22.74
CA GLU A 174 -6.04 23.14 -23.18
C GLU A 174 -4.54 22.89 -23.34
N LYS A 175 -3.88 22.21 -22.38
CA LYS A 175 -2.46 21.83 -22.47
C LYS A 175 -2.17 20.99 -23.73
N ILE A 176 -3.05 20.04 -24.04
CA ILE A 176 -2.92 19.17 -25.22
C ILE A 176 -3.13 19.97 -26.52
N VAL A 177 -4.17 20.79 -26.58
CA VAL A 177 -4.51 21.60 -27.77
C VAL A 177 -3.42 22.62 -28.09
N ASN A 178 -2.90 23.30 -27.07
CA ASN A 178 -1.86 24.31 -27.23
C ASN A 178 -0.50 23.73 -27.63
N LYS A 179 -0.39 22.40 -27.75
CA LYS A 179 0.88 21.67 -27.96
C LYS A 179 1.96 22.22 -27.04
N GLU A 180 1.57 22.60 -25.82
CA GLU A 180 2.55 22.86 -24.77
C GLU A 180 3.34 21.57 -24.73
N LYS A 181 4.56 21.62 -25.26
CA LYS A 181 5.39 20.43 -25.31
C LYS A 181 5.42 20.01 -23.86
N PRO A 182 5.00 18.78 -23.54
CA PRO A 182 5.45 18.21 -22.32
C PRO A 182 6.96 18.43 -22.36
N ASP A 183 7.52 19.27 -21.46
CA ASP A 183 8.96 19.26 -21.20
C ASP A 183 9.35 17.78 -21.14
N ASN A 184 10.52 17.35 -21.62
CA ASN A 184 10.83 15.92 -21.85
C ASN A 184 10.58 15.00 -20.62
N THR A 185 10.24 15.59 -19.47
CA THR A 185 9.71 15.05 -18.22
C THR A 185 8.19 14.76 -18.13
N LEU A 186 7.32 15.31 -18.99
CA LEU A 186 5.86 15.19 -18.87
C LEU A 186 5.38 13.93 -19.62
N LYS A 187 5.17 12.86 -18.85
CA LYS A 187 4.59 11.60 -19.33
C LYS A 187 3.16 11.82 -19.87
N LEU A 188 2.73 10.95 -20.79
CA LEU A 188 1.47 11.08 -21.56
C LEU A 188 0.24 11.36 -20.66
N PRO A 189 -0.71 12.21 -21.11
CA PRO A 189 -1.96 12.51 -20.39
C PRO A 189 -2.88 11.28 -20.25
N PRO A 190 -4.00 11.38 -19.50
CA PRO A 190 -5.03 10.34 -19.51
C PRO A 190 -5.47 10.00 -20.95
N GLN A 191 -5.62 8.71 -21.25
CA GLN A 191 -5.96 8.23 -22.59
C GLN A 191 -7.38 8.60 -22.99
N HIS A 192 -8.31 8.55 -22.04
CA HIS A 192 -9.73 8.78 -22.27
C HIS A 192 -10.17 10.16 -21.75
N LEU A 193 -9.31 11.17 -21.85
CA LEU A 193 -9.61 12.53 -21.40
C LEU A 193 -10.85 13.11 -22.09
N SER A 194 -11.01 12.88 -23.40
CA SER A 194 -12.15 13.37 -24.20
C SER A 194 -13.49 12.74 -23.83
N GLU A 195 -13.48 11.66 -23.05
CA GLU A 195 -14.69 11.01 -22.51
C GLU A 195 -15.11 11.60 -21.14
N GLY A 196 -14.46 12.69 -20.71
CA GLY A 196 -14.76 13.38 -19.46
C GLY A 196 -14.40 12.57 -18.22
N ALA A 197 -15.13 12.81 -17.12
CA ALA A 197 -14.80 12.23 -15.82
C ALA A 197 -14.82 10.70 -15.82
N MET A 198 -15.73 10.07 -16.56
CA MET A 198 -15.84 8.61 -16.60
C MET A 198 -14.64 7.98 -17.31
N GLY A 199 -14.21 8.51 -18.45
CA GLY A 199 -13.03 8.00 -19.16
C GLY A 199 -11.76 8.11 -18.31
N VAL A 200 -11.57 9.26 -17.67
CA VAL A 200 -10.43 9.46 -16.77
C VAL A 200 -10.47 8.54 -15.54
N LEU A 201 -11.65 8.25 -14.99
CA LEU A 201 -11.80 7.25 -13.93
C LEU A 201 -11.49 5.83 -14.44
N GLN A 202 -11.80 5.53 -15.68
CA GLN A 202 -11.44 4.25 -16.31
C GLN A 202 -9.92 4.12 -16.49
N ASP A 203 -9.22 5.21 -16.81
CA ASP A 203 -7.75 5.24 -16.82
C ASP A 203 -7.15 5.01 -15.43
N LEU A 204 -7.67 5.70 -14.41
CA LEU A 204 -7.27 5.48 -13.02
C LEU A 204 -7.53 4.03 -12.58
N LYS A 205 -8.62 3.41 -13.04
CA LYS A 205 -8.92 1.99 -12.77
C LYS A 205 -7.91 1.09 -13.44
N ASN A 206 -7.56 1.39 -14.68
CA ASN A 206 -6.55 0.65 -15.43
C ASN A 206 -5.18 0.71 -14.72
N LEU A 207 -4.85 1.82 -14.05
CA LEU A 207 -3.65 1.94 -13.21
C LEU A 207 -3.76 1.25 -11.83
N GLY A 208 -4.92 0.70 -11.49
CA GLY A 208 -5.16 0.07 -10.18
C GLY A 208 -5.42 1.05 -9.04
N LEU A 209 -5.69 2.33 -9.34
CA LEU A 209 -5.85 3.41 -8.37
C LEU A 209 -7.29 3.53 -7.85
N VAL A 210 -8.28 3.16 -8.67
CA VAL A 210 -9.70 3.22 -8.33
C VAL A 210 -10.38 1.89 -8.67
N GLU A 211 -11.48 1.61 -7.98
CA GLU A 211 -12.37 0.48 -8.23
C GLU A 211 -13.80 0.99 -8.33
N PHE A 212 -14.52 0.57 -9.38
CA PHE A 212 -15.95 0.85 -9.48
C PHE A 212 -16.74 -0.12 -8.61
N LEU A 213 -17.66 0.42 -7.83
CA LEU A 213 -18.60 -0.31 -7.01
C LEU A 213 -20.03 -0.16 -7.57
N PRO A 214 -20.96 -1.05 -7.20
CA PRO A 214 -22.36 -0.91 -7.58
C PRO A 214 -22.96 0.46 -7.24
N GLN A 215 -23.98 0.86 -7.99
CA GLN A 215 -24.69 2.14 -7.83
C GLN A 215 -23.80 3.36 -8.11
N ALA A 216 -23.00 3.30 -9.19
CA ALA A 216 -22.15 4.39 -9.66
C ALA A 216 -21.21 4.96 -8.56
N ARG A 217 -20.70 4.07 -7.71
CA ARG A 217 -19.74 4.42 -6.67
C ARG A 217 -18.33 4.08 -7.11
N VAL A 218 -17.37 4.78 -6.53
CA VAL A 218 -15.95 4.55 -6.73
C VAL A 218 -15.27 4.44 -5.38
N ASN A 219 -14.39 3.46 -5.25
CA ASN A 219 -13.51 3.26 -4.12
C ASN A 219 -12.07 3.56 -4.52
N ILE A 220 -11.27 4.02 -3.56
CA ILE A 220 -9.82 4.19 -3.69
C ILE A 220 -9.19 3.38 -2.56
N PRO A 221 -8.30 2.41 -2.87
CA PRO A 221 -7.73 1.54 -1.85
C PRO A 221 -6.84 2.35 -0.89
N ASP A 222 -6.66 1.82 0.32
CA ASP A 222 -6.02 2.55 1.41
C ASP A 222 -4.61 3.03 1.06
N VAL A 223 -3.88 2.25 0.26
CA VAL A 223 -2.52 2.58 -0.18
C VAL A 223 -2.42 3.95 -0.86
N TYR A 224 -3.44 4.35 -1.65
CA TYR A 224 -3.49 5.67 -2.29
C TYR A 224 -4.34 6.66 -1.50
N ARG A 225 -5.48 6.20 -0.96
CA ARG A 225 -6.41 7.05 -0.20
C ARG A 225 -5.71 7.78 0.95
N VAL A 226 -4.88 7.06 1.71
CA VAL A 226 -4.13 7.63 2.83
C VAL A 226 -3.09 8.64 2.35
N GLY A 227 -2.35 8.33 1.28
CA GLY A 227 -1.32 9.22 0.73
C GLY A 227 -1.88 10.54 0.21
N TYR A 228 -3.06 10.52 -0.41
CA TYR A 228 -3.76 11.72 -0.89
C TYR A 228 -4.64 12.41 0.17
N GLY A 229 -4.67 11.92 1.42
CA GLY A 229 -5.45 12.54 2.50
C GLY A 229 -6.96 12.42 2.34
N MET A 230 -7.45 11.39 1.64
CA MET A 230 -8.87 11.07 1.55
C MET A 230 -9.35 10.32 2.81
N LYS A 231 -10.60 10.50 3.17
CA LYS A 231 -11.23 9.84 4.33
C LYS A 231 -11.87 8.52 3.93
N ARG A 232 -12.03 7.62 4.90
CA ARG A 232 -12.82 6.40 4.71
C ARG A 232 -14.25 6.68 5.14
N ARG A 233 -15.22 6.46 4.24
CA ARG A 233 -16.65 6.51 4.57
C ARG A 233 -16.99 5.27 5.41
N GLY A 234 -17.48 5.47 6.64
CA GLY A 234 -17.89 4.37 7.53
C GLY A 234 -19.10 3.61 6.98
N GLY A 235 -19.31 2.36 7.44
CA GLY A 235 -20.52 1.59 7.15
C GLY A 235 -20.58 0.88 5.79
N VAL A 236 -19.51 0.92 4.99
CA VAL A 236 -19.47 0.16 3.73
C VAL A 236 -19.15 -1.32 4.02
N LYS A 237 -20.09 -2.22 3.69
CA LYS A 237 -19.86 -3.66 3.70
C LYS A 237 -18.59 -3.94 2.87
N PRO A 238 -17.61 -4.70 3.38
CA PRO A 238 -16.48 -5.15 2.58
C PRO A 238 -17.01 -5.75 1.28
N ALA A 239 -16.37 -5.43 0.14
CA ALA A 239 -16.65 -6.12 -1.10
C ALA A 239 -16.59 -7.63 -0.82
N ALA A 240 -17.67 -8.34 -1.13
CA ALA A 240 -17.74 -9.78 -0.91
C ALA A 240 -16.53 -10.42 -1.57
N LYS A 241 -15.81 -11.25 -0.82
CA LYS A 241 -14.79 -12.12 -1.42
C LYS A 241 -15.53 -13.07 -2.35
N ASN A 242 -15.38 -12.88 -3.65
CA ASN A 242 -15.49 -13.98 -4.61
C ASN A 242 -14.25 -14.87 -4.45
#